data_AF-A0A3B9CS17-F1
#
_entry.id   AF-A0A3B9CS17-F1
#
_cell.length_a   1.000
_cell.length_b   1.000
_cell.length_c   1.000
_cell.angle_alpha   90.00
_cell.angle_beta   90.00
_cell.angle_gamma   90.00
#
_symmetry.space_group_name_H-M   'P 1'
#
loop_
_entity.id
_entity.type
_entity.pdbx_description
1 polymer ?
#
loop_
_entity_poly.entity_id
_entity_poly.type
_entity_poly.pdbx_seq_one_letter_code
_entity_poly.pdbx_strand_id
1 'polypeptide(L)'
;MKSFSRFCPRFAGFLALTYAAIVLAELTPCNKDFEEAIEGIEIFISSNAVHAEFLLPVDTDTIDWRNVFPAQYFLTDTTQARHIETGRKEQNLFPVTPTWSDHRISTVSHTLLTPSDTCIHATMKTQLSETPNRRSVRI
;
A
#
# COMPACT_ATOMS: atom_id res chain seq x y z
N MET A 1 2.82 -48.63 14.50
CA MET A 1 2.57 -47.64 13.42
C MET A 1 1.07 -47.72 13.10
N LYS A 2 0.19 -46.71 13.22
CA LYS A 2 0.26 -45.24 13.30
C LYS A 2 -0.96 -44.77 14.12
N SER A 3 -0.80 -43.86 15.10
CA SER A 3 -1.93 -43.11 15.65
C SER A 3 -1.98 -41.76 14.94
N PHE A 4 -3.00 -41.57 14.11
CA PHE A 4 -3.21 -40.37 13.30
C PHE A 4 -4.05 -39.38 14.14
N SER A 5 -3.41 -38.29 14.54
CA SER A 5 -3.96 -36.96 14.85
C SER A 5 -5.44 -36.87 15.26
N ARG A 6 -5.72 -36.70 16.56
CA ARG A 6 -6.99 -36.15 17.04
C ARG A 6 -7.03 -34.65 16.74
N PHE A 7 -7.80 -34.24 15.75
CA PHE A 7 -8.08 -32.83 15.49
C PHE A 7 -8.82 -32.22 16.69
N CYS A 8 -8.26 -31.20 17.32
CA CYS A 8 -8.80 -30.59 18.53
C CYS A 8 -9.81 -29.48 18.16
N PRO A 9 -11.12 -29.63 18.42
CA PRO A 9 -12.13 -28.65 18.03
C PRO A 9 -11.93 -27.28 18.70
N ARG A 10 -11.25 -27.24 19.86
CA ARG A 10 -10.89 -25.98 20.53
C ARG A 10 -9.87 -25.15 19.74
N PHE A 11 -8.92 -25.80 19.09
CA PHE A 11 -7.91 -25.13 18.27
C PHE A 11 -8.54 -24.52 17.00
N ALA A 12 -9.42 -25.28 16.35
CA ALA A 12 -10.18 -24.77 15.20
C ALA A 12 -11.09 -23.59 15.59
N GLY A 13 -11.76 -23.67 16.75
CA GLY A 13 -12.56 -22.56 17.27
C GLY A 13 -11.74 -21.30 17.55
N PHE A 14 -10.54 -21.44 18.12
CA PHE A 14 -9.63 -20.32 18.34
C PHE A 14 -9.18 -19.63 17.04
N LEU A 15 -8.82 -20.41 16.01
CA LEU A 15 -8.44 -19.86 14.70
C LEU A 15 -9.61 -19.11 14.05
N ALA A 16 -10.83 -19.67 14.10
CA ALA A 16 -12.01 -19.03 13.54
C ALA A 16 -12.33 -17.70 14.24
N LEU A 17 -12.25 -17.67 15.58
CA LEU A 17 -12.47 -16.45 16.36
C LEU A 17 -11.40 -15.39 16.07
N THR A 18 -10.14 -15.80 15.99
CA THR A 18 -9.03 -14.88 15.66
C THR A 18 -9.22 -14.27 14.27
N TYR A 19 -9.56 -15.10 13.28
CA TYR A 19 -9.82 -14.62 11.93
C TYR A 19 -11.02 -13.66 11.88
N ALA A 20 -12.11 -13.98 12.58
CA ALA A 20 -13.28 -13.09 12.67
C ALA A 20 -12.92 -11.74 13.31
N ALA A 21 -12.08 -11.74 14.36
CA ALA A 21 -11.61 -10.51 14.98
C ALA A 21 -10.78 -9.65 14.03
N ILE A 22 -9.89 -10.26 13.22
CA ILE A 22 -9.12 -9.56 12.19
C ILE A 22 -10.04 -8.91 11.17
N VAL A 23 -11.01 -9.66 10.63
CA VAL A 23 -11.97 -9.12 9.64
C VAL A 23 -12.79 -7.97 10.23
N LEU A 24 -13.26 -8.08 11.48
CA LEU A 24 -13.99 -7.00 12.14
C LEU A 24 -13.12 -5.75 12.35
N ALA A 25 -11.84 -5.93 12.67
CA ALA A 25 -10.90 -4.82 12.78
C ALA A 25 -10.68 -4.14 11.41
N GLU A 26 -10.50 -4.91 10.34
CA GLU A 26 -10.32 -4.40 8.97
C GLU A 26 -11.55 -3.64 8.44
N LEU A 27 -12.75 -4.01 8.89
CA LEU A 27 -14.00 -3.31 8.52
C LEU A 27 -14.18 -1.96 9.22
N THR A 28 -13.30 -1.59 10.15
CA THR A 28 -13.41 -0.33 10.89
C THR A 28 -12.76 0.81 10.08
N PRO A 29 -13.54 1.76 9.52
CA PRO A 29 -12.96 2.87 8.76
C PRO A 29 -12.17 3.81 9.68
N CYS A 30 -10.88 4.01 9.37
CA CYS A 30 -10.00 4.90 10.13
C CYS A 30 -10.32 6.39 9.95
N ASN A 31 -11.07 6.77 8.91
CA ASN A 31 -11.33 8.18 8.56
C ASN A 31 -12.81 8.43 8.17
N LYS A 32 -13.73 7.93 9.01
CA LYS A 32 -15.18 7.91 8.70
C LYS A 32 -15.84 9.29 8.63
N ASP A 33 -15.30 10.27 9.37
CA ASP A 33 -15.84 11.63 9.46
C ASP A 33 -15.08 12.59 8.53
N PHE A 34 -14.36 12.05 7.54
CA PHE A 34 -13.65 12.87 6.55
C PHE A 34 -14.65 13.61 5.66
N GLU A 35 -14.48 14.91 5.59
CA GLU A 35 -15.17 15.78 4.65
C GLU A 35 -14.15 16.40 3.70
N GLU A 36 -14.46 16.34 2.40
CA GLU A 36 -13.58 16.89 1.37
C GLU A 36 -13.54 18.42 1.46
N ALA A 37 -12.35 19.00 1.39
CA ALA A 37 -12.17 20.44 1.47
C ALA A 37 -12.77 21.16 0.25
N ILE A 38 -13.45 22.29 0.47
CA ILE A 38 -13.99 23.14 -0.60
C ILE A 38 -12.84 23.72 -1.43
N GLU A 39 -11.81 24.21 -0.75
CA GLU A 39 -10.54 24.65 -1.32
C GLU A 39 -9.43 23.86 -0.65
N GLY A 40 -8.52 23.28 -1.43
CA GLY A 40 -7.50 22.37 -0.92
C GLY A 40 -6.64 21.77 -2.01
N ILE A 41 -5.69 20.92 -1.60
CA ILE A 41 -4.80 20.23 -2.53
C ILE A 41 -5.54 18.98 -3.03
N GLU A 42 -5.78 18.92 -4.33
CA GLU A 42 -6.33 17.71 -4.95
C GLU A 42 -5.25 16.62 -4.98
N ILE A 43 -5.54 15.49 -4.36
CA ILE A 43 -4.73 14.28 -4.39
C ILE A 43 -5.56 13.13 -4.96
N PHE A 44 -4.89 12.08 -5.44
CA PHE A 44 -5.57 10.86 -5.85
C PHE A 44 -5.12 9.69 -4.99
N ILE A 45 -6.07 8.86 -4.62
CA ILE A 45 -5.82 7.60 -3.92
C ILE A 45 -6.07 6.49 -4.93
N SER A 46 -5.04 5.70 -5.20
CA SER A 46 -5.10 4.52 -6.06
C SER A 46 -5.00 3.29 -5.18
N SER A 47 -6.04 2.48 -5.10
CA SER A 47 -6.09 1.33 -4.20
C SER A 47 -6.65 0.08 -4.85
N ASN A 48 -6.11 -1.07 -4.48
CA ASN A 48 -6.66 -2.38 -4.83
C ASN A 48 -6.84 -3.22 -3.55
N ALA A 49 -7.11 -4.52 -3.69
CA ALA A 49 -7.38 -5.42 -2.57
C ALA A 49 -6.25 -5.55 -1.53
N VAL A 50 -5.03 -5.11 -1.86
CA VAL A 50 -3.80 -5.44 -1.12
C VAL A 50 -2.77 -4.31 -1.07
N HIS A 51 -3.00 -3.21 -1.78
CA HIS A 51 -2.05 -2.11 -1.90
C HIS A 51 -2.78 -0.78 -2.14
N ALA A 52 -2.25 0.29 -1.55
CA ALA A 52 -2.73 1.65 -1.74
C ALA A 52 -1.55 2.60 -1.99
N GLU A 53 -1.75 3.55 -2.89
CA GLU A 53 -0.77 4.53 -3.32
C GLU A 53 -1.40 5.92 -3.34
N PHE A 54 -0.59 6.92 -3.05
CA PHE A 54 -0.97 8.32 -3.14
C PHE A 54 -0.35 8.95 -4.37
N LEU A 55 -1.16 9.66 -5.14
CA LEU A 55 -0.70 10.52 -6.22
C LEU A 55 -0.90 11.96 -5.77
N LEU A 56 0.23 12.64 -5.63
CA LEU A 56 0.30 13.99 -5.07
C LEU A 56 0.78 14.93 -6.18
N PRO A 57 0.31 16.20 -6.23
CA PRO A 57 0.93 17.19 -7.10
C PRO A 57 2.43 17.28 -6.82
N VAL A 58 3.26 17.34 -7.86
CA VAL A 58 4.73 17.38 -7.71
C VAL A 58 5.19 18.59 -6.90
N ASP A 59 4.46 19.70 -7.02
CA ASP A 59 4.79 20.97 -6.41
C ASP A 59 3.52 21.64 -5.88
N THR A 60 3.60 22.15 -4.66
CA THR A 60 2.52 22.84 -3.94
C THR A 60 3.16 23.92 -3.07
N ASP A 61 2.36 24.86 -2.56
CA ASP A 61 2.86 25.90 -1.64
C ASP A 61 3.47 25.32 -0.33
N THR A 62 3.14 24.06 -0.01
CA THR A 62 3.62 23.37 1.20
C THR A 62 4.89 22.56 0.96
N ILE A 63 5.00 21.90 -0.20
CA ILE A 63 6.09 20.99 -0.51
C ILE A 63 6.34 20.88 -2.01
N ASP A 64 7.62 20.87 -2.36
CA ASP A 64 8.12 20.47 -3.68
C ASP A 64 8.79 19.09 -3.59
N TRP A 65 8.12 18.09 -4.15
CA TRP A 65 8.58 16.69 -4.12
C TRP A 65 9.85 16.46 -4.95
N ARG A 66 10.24 17.37 -5.84
CA ARG A 66 11.50 17.27 -6.60
C ARG A 66 12.73 17.40 -5.70
N ASN A 67 12.59 18.03 -4.53
CA ASN A 67 13.65 18.12 -3.54
C ASN A 67 13.82 16.80 -2.77
N VAL A 68 12.74 16.04 -2.59
CA VAL A 68 12.75 14.73 -1.90
C VAL A 68 13.12 13.61 -2.88
N PHE A 69 12.62 13.70 -4.12
CA PHE A 69 12.87 12.76 -5.20
C PHE A 69 13.48 13.49 -6.41
N PRO A 70 14.80 13.80 -6.36
CA PRO A 70 15.50 14.43 -7.47
C PRO A 70 15.41 13.64 -8.78
N ALA A 71 15.37 14.36 -9.90
CA ALA A 71 15.26 13.78 -11.24
C ALA A 71 16.32 12.70 -11.55
N GLN A 72 17.52 12.83 -10.98
CA GLN A 72 18.62 11.86 -11.17
C GLN A 72 18.34 10.45 -10.61
N TYR A 73 17.31 10.28 -9.77
CA TYR A 73 16.90 8.98 -9.25
C TYR A 73 15.99 8.21 -10.20
N PHE A 74 15.51 8.86 -11.27
CA PHE A 74 14.59 8.27 -12.23
C PHE A 74 15.30 7.95 -13.54
N LEU A 75 14.96 6.80 -14.11
CA LEU A 75 15.46 6.39 -15.44
C LEU A 75 14.73 7.12 -16.58
N THR A 76 13.54 7.66 -16.31
CA THR A 76 12.67 8.33 -17.28
C THR A 76 12.74 9.84 -17.13
N ASP A 77 12.45 10.57 -18.21
CA ASP A 77 12.31 12.03 -18.15
C ASP A 77 11.17 12.43 -17.20
N THR A 78 11.49 13.30 -16.24
CA THR A 78 10.57 13.78 -15.19
C THR A 78 10.15 15.23 -15.41
N THR A 79 10.66 15.91 -16.45
CA THR A 79 10.45 17.35 -16.66
C THR A 79 8.98 17.74 -16.87
N GLN A 80 8.18 16.84 -17.46
CA GLN A 80 6.75 17.06 -17.71
C GLN A 80 5.86 16.50 -16.59
N ALA A 81 6.45 15.97 -15.51
CA ALA A 81 5.69 15.37 -14.43
C ALA A 81 4.87 16.42 -13.68
N ARG A 82 3.58 16.11 -13.50
CA ARG A 82 2.64 16.93 -12.73
C ARG A 82 2.30 16.31 -11.39
N HIS A 83 2.41 14.98 -11.28
CA HIS A 83 2.15 14.25 -10.06
C HIS A 83 3.24 13.23 -9.75
N ILE A 84 3.40 12.91 -8.47
CA ILE A 84 4.24 11.84 -7.98
C ILE A 84 3.35 10.77 -7.34
N GLU A 85 3.41 9.54 -7.87
CA GLU A 85 2.75 8.36 -7.31
C GLU A 85 3.73 7.70 -6.34
N THR A 86 3.35 7.59 -5.06
CA THR A 86 4.17 6.99 -4.01
C THR A 86 3.42 5.89 -3.27
N GLY A 87 4.13 4.82 -2.96
CA GLY A 87 3.62 3.72 -2.13
C GLY A 87 4.72 3.13 -1.26
N ARG A 88 4.31 2.65 -0.09
CA ARG A 88 5.21 1.96 0.85
C ARG A 88 5.21 0.47 0.56
N LYS A 89 6.40 -0.13 0.56
CA LYS A 89 6.61 -1.56 0.40
C LYS A 89 7.59 -2.06 1.44
N GLU A 90 7.58 -3.36 1.67
CA GLU A 90 8.64 -4.00 2.44
C GLU A 90 9.90 -4.15 1.60
N GLN A 91 11.05 -3.70 2.10
CA GLN A 91 12.30 -3.67 1.35
C GLN A 91 12.79 -5.07 0.94
N ASN A 92 12.56 -6.07 1.79
CA ASN A 92 13.01 -7.44 1.54
C ASN A 92 12.05 -8.24 0.64
N LEU A 93 10.83 -7.75 0.44
CA LEU A 93 9.81 -8.41 -0.38
C LEU A 93 9.78 -7.82 -1.80
N PHE A 94 9.81 -6.49 -1.90
CA PHE A 94 9.62 -5.76 -3.16
C PHE A 94 10.53 -6.22 -4.31
N PRO A 95 11.84 -6.46 -4.13
CA PRO A 95 12.72 -6.86 -5.22
C PRO A 95 12.52 -8.29 -5.70
N VAL A 96 11.95 -9.17 -4.86
CA VAL A 96 11.88 -10.61 -5.10
C VAL A 96 10.48 -11.10 -5.45
N THR A 97 9.48 -10.21 -5.42
CA THR A 97 8.10 -10.53 -5.77
C THR A 97 7.51 -9.58 -6.83
N PRO A 98 7.93 -9.71 -8.12
CA PRO A 98 7.31 -8.95 -9.20
C PRO A 98 5.82 -9.26 -9.37
N THR A 99 5.44 -10.52 -9.12
CA THR A 99 4.05 -10.99 -9.19
C THR A 99 3.65 -11.72 -7.91
N TRP A 100 2.34 -11.80 -7.66
CA TRP A 100 1.78 -12.56 -6.53
C TRP A 100 2.17 -14.04 -6.54
N SER A 101 2.42 -14.62 -7.71
CA SER A 101 2.89 -16.01 -7.84
C SER A 101 4.32 -16.23 -7.34
N ASP A 102 5.11 -15.17 -7.18
CA ASP A 102 6.51 -15.26 -6.74
C ASP A 102 6.65 -15.33 -5.21
N HIS A 103 5.52 -15.23 -4.48
CA HIS A 103 5.50 -15.21 -3.02
C HIS A 103 5.85 -16.58 -2.44
N ARG A 104 7.10 -16.75 -2.02
CA ARG A 104 7.47 -17.89 -1.17
C ARG A 104 6.87 -17.71 0.21
N ILE A 105 6.12 -18.72 0.68
CA ILE A 105 5.48 -18.72 2.01
C ILE A 105 6.49 -18.41 3.12
N SER A 106 7.72 -18.91 3.00
CA SER A 106 8.81 -18.64 3.95
C SER A 106 9.22 -17.16 4.02
N THR A 107 9.20 -16.45 2.88
CA THR A 107 9.58 -15.03 2.81
C THR A 107 8.46 -14.15 3.36
N VAL A 108 7.21 -14.47 3.02
CA VAL A 108 6.03 -13.78 3.55
C VAL A 108 5.92 -13.98 5.06
N SER A 109 6.09 -15.20 5.57
CA SER A 109 5.99 -15.47 7.00
C SER A 109 7.11 -14.78 7.80
N HIS A 110 8.33 -14.74 7.28
CA HIS A 110 9.42 -14.00 7.89
C HIS A 110 9.14 -12.50 7.94
N THR A 111 8.62 -11.94 6.84
CA THR A 111 8.27 -10.51 6.75
C THR A 111 7.15 -10.13 7.71
N LEU A 112 6.16 -11.00 7.91
CA LEU A 112 5.02 -10.73 8.80
C LEU A 112 5.39 -10.82 10.28
N LEU A 113 6.37 -11.64 10.63
CA LEU A 113 6.72 -11.96 12.02
C LEU A 113 7.94 -11.20 12.54
N THR A 114 8.77 -10.67 11.63
CA THR A 114 10.00 -9.95 11.97
C THR A 114 9.89 -8.52 11.48
N PRO A 115 10.07 -7.50 12.34
CA PRO A 115 10.19 -6.13 11.89
C PRO A 115 11.35 -5.98 10.91
N SER A 116 11.11 -5.33 9.79
CA SER A 116 12.18 -5.00 8.84
C SER A 116 11.96 -3.64 8.19
N ASP A 117 12.95 -3.22 7.42
CA ASP A 117 12.98 -1.91 6.79
C ASP A 117 11.97 -1.83 5.63
N THR A 118 11.40 -0.63 5.48
CA THR A 118 10.47 -0.36 4.39
C THR A 118 11.10 0.53 3.35
N CYS A 119 10.77 0.28 2.09
CA CYS A 119 11.13 1.15 0.99
C CYS A 119 9.91 1.92 0.48
N ILE A 120 10.17 3.10 -0.10
CA ILE A 120 9.18 3.86 -0.84
C ILE A 120 9.50 3.67 -2.32
N HIS A 121 8.51 3.27 -3.11
CA HIS A 121 8.61 3.44 -4.55
C HIS A 121 7.95 4.76 -4.94
N ALA A 122 8.59 5.48 -5.84
CA ALA A 122 8.10 6.75 -6.37
C ALA A 122 8.08 6.69 -7.89
N THR A 123 7.03 7.22 -8.51
CA THR A 123 6.91 7.30 -9.98
C THR A 123 6.39 8.68 -10.38
N MET A 124 7.11 9.35 -11.26
CA MET A 124 6.70 10.65 -11.81
C MET A 124 5.67 10.44 -12.93
N LYS A 125 4.53 11.14 -12.86
CA LYS A 125 3.38 11.00 -13.77
C LYS A 125 3.05 12.32 -14.45
N THR A 126 2.81 12.25 -15.77
CA THR A 126 2.44 13.39 -16.60
C THR A 126 0.92 13.57 -16.72
N GLN A 127 0.18 12.46 -16.78
CA GLN A 127 -1.27 12.43 -16.92
C GLN A 127 -1.91 11.54 -15.84
N LEU A 128 -3.02 12.02 -15.30
CA LEU A 128 -3.89 11.25 -14.44
C LEU A 128 -5.20 10.97 -15.16
N SER A 129 -5.67 9.73 -15.03
CA SER A 129 -7.02 9.34 -15.41
C SER A 129 -7.66 8.70 -14.19
N GLU A 130 -8.92 9.07 -13.93
CA GLU A 130 -9.76 8.34 -13.00
C GLU A 130 -9.96 6.92 -13.50
N THR A 131 -9.96 5.97 -12.57
CA THR A 131 -10.24 4.57 -12.85
C THR A 131 -11.12 4.03 -11.72
N PRO A 132 -11.76 2.87 -11.85
CA PRO A 132 -12.56 2.30 -10.75
C PRO A 132 -11.78 2.16 -9.43
N ASN A 133 -10.46 2.04 -9.52
CA ASN A 133 -9.56 1.86 -8.38
C ASN A 133 -8.79 3.14 -8.01
N ARG A 134 -9.11 4.29 -8.64
CA ARG A 134 -8.44 5.57 -8.38
C ARG A 134 -9.45 6.70 -8.32
N ARG A 135 -9.48 7.38 -7.18
CA ARG A 135 -10.40 8.49 -6.90
C ARG A 135 -9.63 9.72 -6.46
N SER A 136 -10.05 10.91 -6.89
CA SER A 136 -9.55 12.18 -6.35
C SER A 136 -10.28 12.56 -5.06
N VAL A 137 -9.55 13.23 -4.17
CA VAL A 137 -10.07 13.89 -2.97
C VAL A 137 -9.27 15.17 -2.74
N ARG A 138 -9.93 16.23 -2.27
CA ARG A 138 -9.26 17.44 -1.77
C ARG A 138 -9.04 17.38 -0.27
N ILE A 139 -7.81 17.68 0.14
CA ILE A 139 -7.37 17.79 1.53
C ILE A 139 -6.97 19.21 1.89
#